data_AF-A0A6B3H7J9-F1
#
_entry.id   AF-A0A6B3H7J9-F1
#
_cell.length_a   1.000
_cell.length_b   1.000
_cell.length_c   1.000
_cell.angle_alpha   90.00
_cell.angle_beta   90.00
_cell.angle_gamma   90.00
#
_symmetry.space_group_name_H-M   'P 1'
#
loop_
_entity.id
_entity.type
_entity.pdbx_description
1 polymer ?
#
loop_
_entity_poly.entity_id
_entity_poly.type
_entity_poly.pdbx_seq_one_letter_code
_entity_poly.pdbx_strand_id
1 'polypeptide(L)' 'VRVRPFGYERTVLEFHAPEGIAMVHVRTEELRLFLQRAQELVPVGDEHRYLDLDRGLTDLLGGPC' A
#
# COMPACT_ATOMS: atom_id res chain seq x y z
N VAL A 1 -3.53 12.03 -2.67
CA VAL A 1 -3.81 10.96 -3.67
C VAL A 1 -5.30 10.68 -3.67
N ARG A 2 -5.93 10.61 -4.85
CA ARG A 2 -7.34 10.23 -4.99
C ARG A 2 -7.45 8.98 -5.84
N VAL A 3 -8.25 8.01 -5.42
CA VAL A 3 -8.51 6.77 -6.16
C VAL A 3 -9.97 6.73 -6.56
N ARG A 4 -10.25 6.41 -7.82
CA ARG A 4 -11.62 6.26 -8.32
C ARG A 4 -11.75 5.21 -9.41
N PRO A 5 -12.90 4.53 -9.52
CA PRO A 5 -13.19 3.70 -10.69
C PRO A 5 -13.27 4.56 -11.96
N PHE A 6 -12.87 3.97 -13.08
CA PHE A 6 -12.93 4.61 -14.39
C PHE A 6 -13.30 3.60 -15.47
N GLY A 7 -14.54 3.69 -15.96
CA GLY A 7 -15.10 2.67 -16.85
C GLY A 7 -15.24 1.31 -16.13
N TYR A 8 -15.33 0.24 -16.91
CA TYR A 8 -15.61 -1.11 -16.39
C TYR A 8 -14.40 -1.85 -15.83
N GLU A 9 -13.18 -1.55 -16.30
CA GLU A 9 -12.01 -2.38 -16.02
C GLU A 9 -10.78 -1.59 -15.56
N ARG A 10 -10.94 -0.29 -15.28
CA ARG A 10 -9.82 0.55 -14.86
C ARG A 10 -10.09 1.28 -13.56
N THR A 11 -9.02 1.47 -12.81
CA THR A 11 -8.96 2.32 -11.64
C THR A 11 -7.97 3.44 -11.92
N VAL A 12 -8.35 4.66 -11.60
CA VAL A 12 -7.50 5.85 -11.76
C VAL A 12 -6.95 6.25 -10.40
N LEU A 13 -5.64 6.45 -10.35
CA LEU A 13 -4.95 7.10 -9.25
C LEU A 13 -4.54 8.50 -9.68
N GLU A 14 -5.00 9.50 -8.94
CA GLU A 14 -4.63 10.89 -9.13
C GLU A 14 -3.64 11.30 -8.03
N PHE A 15 -2.44 11.67 -8.46
CA PHE A 15 -1.41 12.24 -7.61
C PHE A 15 -1.43 13.75 -7.78
N HIS A 16 -1.74 14.46 -6.70
CA HIS A 16 -1.85 15.92 -6.69
C HIS A 16 -0.58 16.52 -6.07
N ALA A 17 0.03 17.47 -6.77
CA ALA A 17 1.19 18.23 -6.33
C ALA A 17 1.05 19.70 -6.76
N PRO A 18 1.79 20.64 -6.18
CA PRO A 18 1.78 22.05 -6.60
C PRO A 18 2.06 22.24 -8.10
N GLU A 19 2.87 21.35 -8.69
CA GLU A 19 3.26 21.35 -10.10
C GLU A 19 2.15 20.82 -11.02
N GLY A 20 1.10 20.17 -10.48
CA GLY A 20 -0.03 19.67 -11.24
C GLY A 20 -0.56 18.31 -10.77
N ILE A 21 -1.26 17.62 -11.67
CA ILE A 21 -1.90 16.33 -11.40
C ILE A 21 -1.35 15.26 -12.34
N ALA A 22 -0.79 14.18 -11.78
CA ALA A 22 -0.46 12.98 -12.54
C ALA A 22 -1.61 11.96 -12.42
N MET A 23 -2.10 11.46 -13.56
CA MET A 23 -3.14 10.45 -13.63
C MET A 23 -2.57 9.11 -14.08
N VAL A 24 -2.72 8.09 -13.24
CA VAL A 24 -2.25 6.73 -13.54
C VAL A 24 -3.46 5.81 -13.73
N HIS A 25 -3.53 5.17 -14.90
CA HIS A 25 -4.55 4.15 -15.21
C HIS A 25 -3.99 2.76 -14.93
N VAL A 26 -4.67 2.00 -14.08
CA VAL A 26 -4.37 0.59 -13.81
C VAL A 26 -5.58 -0.27 -14.08
N ARG A 27 -5.34 -1.52 -14.52
CA ARG A 27 -6.41 -2.51 -14.67
C ARG A 27 -6.92 -2.89 -13.28
N THR A 28 -8.23 -2.86 -13.10
CA THR A 28 -8.86 -3.13 -11.80
C THR A 28 -8.63 -4.57 -11.35
N GLU A 29 -8.57 -5.53 -12.27
CA GLU A 29 -8.28 -6.94 -11.96
C GLU A 29 -6.87 -7.14 -11.38
N GLU A 30 -5.86 -6.51 -11.98
CA GLU A 30 -4.47 -6.59 -11.52
C GLU A 30 -4.31 -5.96 -10.13
N LEU A 31 -4.94 -4.80 -9.93
CA LEU A 31 -4.96 -4.15 -8.61
C LEU A 31 -5.64 -5.03 -7.56
N ARG A 32 -6.73 -5.70 -7.92
CA ARG A 32 -7.45 -6.60 -7.01
C ARG A 32 -6.65 -7.83 -6.66
N LEU A 33 -5.99 -8.45 -7.64
CA LEU A 33 -5.11 -9.59 -7.43
C LEU A 33 -3.93 -9.21 -6.53
N PHE A 34 -3.29 -8.06 -6.79
CA PHE A 34 -2.22 -7.55 -5.94
C PHE A 34 -2.69 -7.37 -4.49
N LEU A 35 -3.83 -6.71 -4.27
CA LEU A 35 -4.37 -6.49 -2.93
C LEU A 35 -4.71 -7.80 -2.22
N GLN A 36 -5.27 -8.77 -2.94
CA GLN A 36 -5.54 -10.09 -2.37
C GLN A 36 -4.26 -10.76 -1.89
N ARG A 37 -3.19 -10.77 -2.70
CA ARG A 37 -1.90 -11.37 -2.30
C ARG A 37 -1.24 -10.61 -1.15
N ALA A 38 -1.35 -9.29 -1.12
CA ALA A 38 -0.86 -8.49 -0.01
C ALA A 38 -1.61 -8.85 1.30
N GLN A 39 -2.93 -9.01 1.22
CA GLN A 39 -3.77 -9.37 2.37
C GLN A 39 -3.61 -10.82 2.82
N GLU A 40 -3.18 -11.73 1.95
CA GLU A 40 -2.76 -13.08 2.32
C GLU A 40 -1.49 -13.07 3.19
N LEU A 41 -0.58 -12.11 2.95
CA LEU A 41 0.66 -11.97 3.73
C LEU A 41 0.46 -11.17 5.02
N VAL A 42 -0.31 -10.09 4.93
CA VAL A 42 -0.64 -9.21 6.06
C VAL A 42 -2.15 -9.04 6.08
N PRO A 43 -2.86 -9.85 6.88
CA PRO A 43 -4.31 -9.75 6.99
C PRO A 43 -4.75 -8.35 7.42
N VAL A 44 -5.88 -7.91 6.88
CA VAL A 44 -6.47 -6.62 7.24
C VAL A 44 -6.82 -6.62 8.73
N GLY A 45 -6.38 -5.59 9.46
CA GLY A 45 -6.51 -5.44 10.91
C GLY A 45 -5.31 -5.97 11.71
N ASP A 46 -4.48 -6.84 11.13
CA ASP A 46 -3.28 -7.39 11.76
C ASP A 46 -2.00 -6.63 11.37
N GLU A 47 -2.11 -5.51 10.66
CA GLU A 47 -0.98 -4.75 10.14
C GLU A 47 -0.02 -4.31 11.27
N HIS A 48 -0.58 -3.94 12.43
CA HIS A 48 0.17 -3.48 13.59
C HIS A 48 1.21 -4.50 14.09
N ARG A 49 0.99 -5.80 13.86
CA ARG A 49 1.94 -6.86 14.25
C ARG A 49 3.23 -6.81 13.45
N TYR A 50 3.22 -6.16 12.29
CA TYR A 50 4.35 -6.08 11.37
C TYR A 50 5.01 -4.70 11.37
N LEU A 51 4.45 -3.70 12.08
CA LEU A 51 4.98 -2.32 12.11
C LEU A 51 6.20 -2.18 13.04
N ASP A 52 6.27 -2.97 14.11
CA ASP A 52 7.32 -2.84 15.13
C ASP A 52 8.56 -3.71 14.84
N LEU A 53 8.81 -4.08 13.57
CA LEU A 53 9.98 -4.86 13.18
C LEU A 53 11.30 -4.17 13.56
N ASP A 54 11.40 -2.86 13.33
CA ASP A 54 12.61 -2.10 13.67
C ASP A 54 12.87 -2.09 15.18
N ARG A 55 11.81 -1.98 15.98
CA ARG A 55 11.90 -2.06 17.44
C ARG A 55 12.28 -3.47 17.88
N GLY A 56 11.64 -4.49 17.33
CA GLY A 56 11.97 -5.90 17.61
C GLY A 56 13.40 -6.25 17.24
N LEU A 57 13.92 -5.72 16.12
CA LEU A 57 15.32 -5.87 15.73
C LEU A 57 16.26 -5.11 16.66
N THR A 58 15.90 -3.89 17.07
CA THR A 58 16.67 -3.10 18.03
C THR A 58 16.77 -3.80 19.39
N ASP A 59 15.66 -4.35 19.89
CA ASP A 59 15.60 -5.12 21.14
C ASP A 59 16.40 -6.43 21.04
N LEU A 60 16.38 -7.10 19.88
CA LEU A 60 17.15 -8.32 19.62
C LEU A 60 18.66 -8.06 19.50
N LEU A 61 19.05 -6.91 18.92
CA LEU A 61 20.45 -6.54 18.65
C LEU A 61 21.10 -5.76 19.81
N GLY A 62 20.39 -5.58 20.93
CA GLY A 62 20.94 -5.01 22.17
C GLY A 62 20.83 -3.49 22.35
N GLY A 63 20.05 -2.81 21.51
CA GLY A 63 19.82 -1.36 21.59
C GLY A 63 20.99 -0.48 21.12
N PRO A 64 20.75 0.81 20.81
CA PRO A 64 21.82 1.72 20.42
C PRO A 64 22.82 1.89 21.56
N CYS A 65 24.12 1.78 21.25
CA CYS A 65 25.22 2.08 22.15
C CYS A 65 25.15 3.50 22.72
#